data_AF-A0A9Q0UBI1-F1
#
_entry.id   AF-A0A9Q0UBI1-F1
#
_cell.length_a   1.000
_cell.length_b   1.000
_cell.length_c   1.000
_cell.angle_alpha   90.00
_cell.angle_beta   90.00
_cell.angle_gamma   90.00
#
_symmetry.space_group_name_H-M   'P 1'
#
loop_
_entity.id
_entity.type
_entity.pdbx_description
1 polymer ?
#
loop_
_entity_poly.entity_id
_entity_poly.type
_entity_poly.pdbx_seq_one_letter_code
_entity_poly.pdbx_strand_id
1 'polypeptide(L)'
;MFLAATSLLFKIRVLTSNYKRFIVTSGEIPIRSYQVVVAATRDMGIGKDGKLPWRLPSDLKFFKEITSGTTDPVKQNAVLMGRKTWESIPIRYRPLPGRLNVVLTRSFEIKNEANVVTCGSISSALELLAKAPYCFSIDKVFVIGGGQILRETLNGPRCDAIHVTRIETSVECDTFIPSIDFSMFQPWYSSPLLVENGIQYSFVTYVHVRSSEDGTIARKTDGKCNDVKSNSNGFDVENFSFLPKMIFEKRDKYMPHSRSIK
;
A
#
# COMPACT_ATOMS: atom_id res chain seq x y z
N MET A 1 -11.76 26.08 41.50
CA MET A 1 -12.69 25.42 40.57
C MET A 1 -12.86 26.14 39.22
N PHE A 2 -12.72 27.47 39.12
CA PHE A 2 -12.92 28.19 37.85
C PHE A 2 -11.85 27.96 36.77
N LEU A 3 -10.59 27.69 37.12
CA LEU A 3 -9.52 27.46 36.13
C LEU A 3 -9.59 26.11 35.39
N ALA A 4 -10.25 25.10 35.94
CA ALA A 4 -10.36 23.79 35.30
C ALA A 4 -11.40 23.78 34.17
N ALA A 5 -12.50 24.53 34.34
CA ALA A 5 -13.58 24.61 33.37
C ALA A 5 -13.17 25.34 32.08
N THR A 6 -12.33 26.37 32.18
CA THR A 6 -11.83 27.13 31.01
C THR A 6 -10.82 26.34 30.17
N SER A 7 -9.99 25.50 30.80
CA SER A 7 -9.06 24.59 30.10
C SER A 7 -9.78 23.48 29.33
N LEU A 8 -10.87 22.93 29.89
CA LEU A 8 -11.70 21.93 29.23
C LEU A 8 -12.47 22.53 28.05
N LEU A 9 -13.05 23.72 28.22
CA LEU A 9 -13.72 24.45 27.15
C LEU A 9 -12.77 24.87 26.03
N PHE A 10 -11.52 25.23 26.33
CA PHE A 10 -10.49 25.52 25.33
C PHE A 10 -10.08 24.25 24.55
N LYS A 11 -9.92 23.10 25.23
CA LYS A 11 -9.66 21.81 24.57
C LYS A 11 -10.82 21.36 23.67
N ILE A 12 -12.07 21.53 24.11
CA ILE A 12 -13.27 21.24 23.29
C ILE A 12 -13.36 22.22 22.12
N ARG A 13 -13.00 23.50 22.30
CA ARG A 13 -12.99 24.51 21.23
C ARG A 13 -11.87 24.28 20.20
N VAL A 14 -10.71 23.77 20.61
CA VAL A 14 -9.64 23.33 19.70
C VAL A 14 -10.03 22.05 18.96
N LEU A 15 -10.65 21.07 19.62
CA LEU A 15 -11.16 19.86 18.97
C LEU A 15 -12.26 20.18 17.94
N THR A 16 -13.19 21.08 18.27
CA THR A 16 -14.24 21.53 17.34
C THR A 16 -13.73 22.48 16.25
N SER A 17 -12.70 23.28 16.51
CA SER A 17 -12.04 24.11 15.48
C SER A 17 -11.21 23.27 14.50
N ASN A 18 -10.59 22.18 14.97
CA ASN A 18 -9.95 21.20 14.10
C ASN A 18 -10.98 20.38 13.32
N TYR A 19 -12.16 20.12 13.91
CA TYR A 19 -13.29 19.48 13.22
C TYR A 19 -13.83 20.34 12.06
N LYS A 20 -13.95 21.66 12.26
CA LYS A 20 -14.37 22.58 11.19
C LYS A 20 -13.33 22.76 10.07
N ARG A 21 -12.07 22.41 10.29
CA ARG A 21 -11.04 22.42 9.23
C ARG A 21 -11.11 21.20 8.31
N PHE A 22 -11.93 20.20 8.65
CA PHE A 22 -12.19 19.00 7.86
C PHE A 22 -13.58 18.95 7.23
N ILE A 23 -14.39 20.01 7.37
CA ILE A 23 -15.64 20.14 6.62
C ILE A 23 -15.32 20.71 5.24
N VAL A 24 -15.04 19.79 4.32
CA VAL A 24 -15.62 19.72 2.97
C VAL A 24 -15.73 21.08 2.25
N THR A 25 -14.69 21.42 1.49
CA THR A 25 -14.80 22.31 0.32
C THR A 25 -14.50 21.52 -0.96
N SER A 26 -15.27 20.46 -1.18
CA SER A 26 -15.60 19.80 -2.46
C SER A 26 -16.37 18.52 -2.10
N GLY A 27 -17.46 18.18 -2.81
CA GLY A 27 -18.31 17.02 -2.51
C GLY A 27 -17.67 15.64 -2.75
N GLU A 28 -16.35 15.52 -2.64
CA GLU A 28 -15.61 14.28 -2.87
C GLU A 28 -15.46 13.50 -1.56
N ILE A 29 -15.95 12.27 -1.57
CA ILE A 29 -15.75 11.32 -0.47
C ILE A 29 -14.23 11.08 -0.35
N PRO A 30 -13.60 11.20 0.83
CA PRO A 30 -12.19 10.89 0.97
C PRO A 30 -11.97 9.41 0.68
N ILE A 31 -10.95 9.08 -0.12
CA ILE A 31 -10.61 7.71 -0.52
C ILE A 31 -9.13 7.47 -0.22
N ARG A 32 -8.82 6.35 0.43
CA ARG A 32 -7.43 5.94 0.73
C ARG A 32 -6.67 5.51 -0.53
N SER A 33 -5.37 5.80 -0.57
CA SER A 33 -4.44 5.08 -1.44
C SER A 33 -4.05 3.73 -0.83
N TYR A 34 -3.39 2.88 -1.61
CA TYR A 34 -2.96 1.56 -1.18
C TYR A 34 -1.61 1.17 -1.82
N GLN A 35 -1.03 0.09 -1.32
CA GLN A 35 0.15 -0.56 -1.88
C GLN A 35 -0.19 -2.02 -2.21
N VAL A 36 0.46 -2.59 -3.20
CA VAL A 36 0.28 -4.01 -3.58
C VAL A 36 1.41 -4.84 -3.00
N VAL A 37 1.10 -6.02 -2.47
CA VAL A 37 2.10 -7.03 -2.10
C VAL A 37 1.75 -8.34 -2.80
N VAL A 38 2.67 -8.85 -3.61
CA VAL A 38 2.42 -10.05 -4.45
C VAL A 38 3.71 -10.84 -4.67
N ALA A 39 3.61 -12.16 -4.79
CA ALA A 39 4.67 -13.00 -5.34
C ALA A 39 4.24 -13.47 -6.73
N ALA A 40 5.11 -13.30 -7.73
CA ALA A 40 4.76 -13.59 -9.13
C ALA A 40 5.95 -14.15 -9.91
N THR A 41 5.67 -15.08 -10.84
CA THR A 41 6.65 -15.56 -11.82
C THR A 41 6.98 -14.47 -12.85
N ARG A 42 7.97 -14.73 -13.72
CA ARG A 42 8.32 -13.85 -14.86
C ARG A 42 7.12 -13.53 -15.76
N ASP A 43 6.22 -14.49 -15.93
CA ASP A 43 5.02 -14.36 -16.76
C ASP A 43 3.80 -13.88 -15.94
N MET A 44 4.03 -13.29 -14.76
CA MET A 44 2.99 -12.78 -13.87
C MET A 44 2.01 -13.85 -13.36
N GLY A 45 2.46 -15.10 -13.25
CA GLY A 45 1.74 -16.20 -12.62
C GLY A 45 1.84 -16.11 -11.09
N ILE A 46 0.71 -16.23 -10.38
CA ILE A 46 0.63 -16.03 -8.92
C ILE A 46 0.03 -17.22 -8.16
N GLY A 47 -0.50 -18.21 -8.87
CA GLY A 47 -1.29 -19.27 -8.26
C GLY A 47 -1.51 -20.46 -9.18
N LYS A 48 -1.71 -21.62 -8.55
CA LYS A 48 -2.14 -22.88 -9.16
C LYS A 48 -3.14 -23.56 -8.21
N ASP A 49 -4.27 -24.00 -8.72
CA ASP A 49 -5.32 -24.73 -7.98
C ASP A 49 -5.74 -24.02 -6.67
N GLY A 50 -5.80 -22.68 -6.71
CA GLY A 50 -6.18 -21.83 -5.57
C GLY A 50 -5.13 -21.68 -4.46
N LYS A 51 -3.89 -22.12 -4.70
CA LYS A 51 -2.77 -22.05 -3.75
C LYS A 51 -1.54 -21.40 -4.40
N LEU A 52 -0.57 -21.02 -3.56
CA LEU A 52 0.77 -20.67 -4.04
C LEU A 52 1.46 -21.96 -4.53
N PRO A 53 2.00 -22.00 -5.76
CA PRO A 53 2.65 -23.19 -6.30
C PRO A 53 4.09 -23.37 -5.79
N TRP A 54 4.53 -22.50 -4.89
CA TRP A 54 5.82 -22.57 -4.20
C TRP A 54 5.65 -22.47 -2.69
N ARG A 55 6.70 -22.88 -1.96
CA ARG A 55 6.79 -22.75 -0.51
C ARG A 55 8.06 -22.00 -0.15
N LEU A 56 7.91 -20.70 0.13
CA LEU A 56 9.00 -19.80 0.48
C LEU A 56 8.73 -19.15 1.84
N PRO A 57 9.19 -19.76 2.95
CA PRO A 57 9.09 -19.15 4.28
C PRO A 57 9.66 -17.73 4.35
N SER A 58 10.72 -17.45 3.58
CA SER A 58 11.34 -16.14 3.52
C SER A 58 10.44 -15.09 2.85
N ASP A 59 9.68 -15.47 1.82
CA ASP A 59 8.64 -14.63 1.20
C ASP A 59 7.50 -14.33 2.18
N LEU A 60 6.99 -15.35 2.88
CA LEU A 60 5.94 -15.17 3.88
C LEU A 60 6.39 -14.28 5.05
N LYS A 61 7.66 -14.37 5.43
CA LYS A 61 8.28 -13.48 6.42
C LYS A 61 8.31 -12.03 5.91
N PHE A 62 8.77 -11.82 4.68
CA PHE A 62 8.77 -10.51 4.04
C PHE A 62 7.36 -9.92 3.94
N PHE A 63 6.38 -10.70 3.48
CA PHE A 63 4.96 -10.34 3.45
C PHE A 63 4.43 -9.94 4.83
N LYS A 64 4.78 -10.69 5.88
CA LYS A 64 4.37 -10.35 7.25
C LYS A 64 4.99 -9.01 7.67
N GLU A 65 6.31 -8.88 7.58
CA GLU A 65 7.03 -7.67 8.00
C GLU A 65 6.48 -6.43 7.31
N ILE A 66 6.28 -6.50 5.99
CA ILE A 66 5.82 -5.34 5.21
C ILE A 66 4.38 -4.95 5.53
N THR A 67 3.50 -5.93 5.67
CA THR A 67 2.09 -5.67 5.93
C THR A 67 1.79 -5.38 7.39
N SER A 68 2.65 -5.75 8.35
CA SER A 68 2.45 -5.45 9.78
C SER A 68 3.23 -4.23 10.28
N GLY A 69 4.27 -3.79 9.57
CA GLY A 69 5.07 -2.63 9.98
C GLY A 69 4.29 -1.32 9.86
N THR A 70 4.14 -0.60 10.98
CA THR A 70 3.48 0.71 11.02
C THR A 70 4.48 1.83 11.27
N THR A 71 4.14 3.04 10.80
CA THR A 71 4.86 4.27 11.16
C THR A 71 4.42 4.83 12.51
N ASP A 72 3.21 4.48 12.96
CA ASP A 72 2.65 4.84 14.25
C ASP A 72 2.40 3.57 15.09
N PRO A 73 3.01 3.43 16.29
CA PRO A 73 2.88 2.22 17.11
C PRO A 73 1.47 1.99 17.67
N VAL A 74 0.59 3.00 17.70
CA VAL A 74 -0.80 2.82 18.16
C VAL A 74 -1.76 2.42 17.04
N LYS A 75 -1.30 2.45 15.78
CA LYS A 75 -2.08 2.06 14.62
C LYS A 75 -1.76 0.64 14.20
N GLN A 76 -2.63 0.09 13.36
CA GLN A 76 -2.38 -1.14 12.60
C GLN A 76 -2.50 -0.86 11.10
N ASN A 77 -2.05 -1.78 10.26
CA ASN A 77 -2.31 -1.71 8.81
C ASN A 77 -3.58 -2.49 8.45
N ALA A 78 -4.14 -2.22 7.28
CA ALA A 78 -5.20 -3.01 6.68
C ALA A 78 -4.65 -3.87 5.52
N VAL A 79 -5.12 -5.11 5.43
CA VAL A 79 -4.88 -6.02 4.30
C VAL A 79 -6.20 -6.30 3.59
N LEU A 80 -6.28 -5.94 2.32
CA LEU A 80 -7.45 -6.07 1.47
C LEU A 80 -7.25 -7.26 0.53
N MET A 81 -8.21 -8.18 0.52
CA MET A 81 -8.15 -9.38 -0.28
C MET A 81 -9.51 -9.83 -0.81
N GLY A 82 -9.52 -10.59 -1.91
CA GLY A 82 -10.74 -11.26 -2.39
C GLY A 82 -11.09 -12.52 -1.58
N ARG A 83 -12.37 -12.93 -1.61
CA ARG A 83 -12.88 -14.13 -0.92
C ARG A 83 -12.04 -15.40 -1.13
N LYS A 84 -11.62 -15.71 -2.37
CA LYS A 84 -10.82 -16.91 -2.66
C LYS A 84 -9.44 -16.88 -1.99
N THR A 85 -8.82 -15.70 -1.92
CA THR A 85 -7.55 -15.50 -1.21
C THR A 85 -7.74 -15.61 0.30
N TRP A 86 -8.83 -15.03 0.83
CA TRP A 86 -9.21 -15.26 2.22
C TRP A 86 -9.31 -16.75 2.51
N GLU A 87 -10.05 -17.50 1.69
CA GLU A 87 -10.28 -18.94 1.81
C GLU A 87 -9.01 -19.80 1.68
N SER A 88 -7.98 -19.34 0.96
CA SER A 88 -6.72 -20.08 0.82
C SER A 88 -5.76 -19.92 2.01
N ILE A 89 -5.94 -18.88 2.85
CA ILE A 89 -5.12 -18.68 4.06
C ILE A 89 -5.45 -19.79 5.08
N PRO A 90 -4.49 -20.60 5.56
CA PRO A 90 -4.78 -21.65 6.52
C PRO A 90 -5.51 -21.12 7.76
N ILE A 91 -6.51 -21.85 8.28
CA ILE A 91 -7.37 -21.42 9.40
C ILE A 91 -6.54 -20.94 10.61
N ARG A 92 -5.43 -21.62 10.93
CA ARG A 92 -4.54 -21.24 12.04
C ARG A 92 -3.85 -19.87 11.89
N TYR A 93 -3.84 -19.29 10.69
CA TYR A 93 -3.25 -17.99 10.39
C TYR A 93 -4.30 -16.95 9.96
N ARG A 94 -5.59 -17.31 10.03
CA ARG A 94 -6.72 -16.46 9.67
C ARG A 94 -7.49 -16.09 10.95
N PRO A 95 -7.81 -14.81 11.19
CA PRO A 95 -7.35 -13.62 10.46
C PRO A 95 -5.83 -13.41 10.58
N LEU A 96 -5.25 -12.65 9.64
CA LEU A 96 -3.83 -12.30 9.70
C LEU A 96 -3.58 -11.40 10.93
N PRO A 97 -2.78 -11.83 11.93
CA PRO A 97 -2.68 -11.13 13.21
C PRO A 97 -2.00 -9.76 13.06
N GLY A 98 -2.41 -8.80 13.90
CA GLY A 98 -1.88 -7.43 13.95
C GLY A 98 -2.29 -6.54 12.78
N ARG A 99 -3.32 -6.95 12.02
CA ARG A 99 -3.82 -6.25 10.83
C ARG A 99 -5.35 -6.31 10.79
N LEU A 100 -5.96 -5.26 10.25
CA LEU A 100 -7.36 -5.28 9.86
C LEU A 100 -7.49 -6.08 8.55
N ASN A 101 -8.26 -7.17 8.55
CA ASN A 101 -8.47 -8.01 7.38
C ASN A 101 -9.75 -7.56 6.67
N VAL A 102 -9.62 -6.97 5.48
CA VAL A 102 -10.73 -6.51 4.65
C VAL A 102 -10.96 -7.52 3.53
N VAL A 103 -12.10 -8.21 3.56
CA VAL A 103 -12.43 -9.26 2.60
C VAL A 103 -13.49 -8.77 1.63
N LEU A 104 -13.14 -8.78 0.35
CA LEU A 104 -14.05 -8.41 -0.73
C LEU A 104 -14.92 -9.61 -1.12
N THR A 105 -16.23 -9.46 -0.89
CA THR A 105 -17.22 -10.50 -1.17
C THR A 105 -18.57 -9.88 -1.56
N ARG A 106 -19.28 -10.54 -2.47
CA ARG A 106 -20.67 -10.23 -2.83
C ARG A 106 -21.67 -11.17 -2.16
N SER A 107 -21.20 -12.30 -1.63
CA SER A 107 -22.00 -13.28 -0.90
C SER A 107 -21.97 -12.97 0.60
N PHE A 108 -23.06 -13.32 1.29
CA PHE A 108 -23.40 -12.99 2.68
C PHE A 108 -22.27 -13.19 3.70
N GLU A 109 -22.41 -12.45 4.80
CA GLU A 109 -21.44 -12.09 5.82
C GLU A 109 -20.46 -13.20 6.25
N ILE A 110 -19.16 -12.88 6.19
CA ILE A 110 -18.17 -13.56 7.04
C ILE A 110 -18.55 -13.21 8.48
N LYS A 111 -18.70 -14.22 9.34
CA LYS A 111 -19.03 -14.02 10.76
C LYS A 111 -18.19 -12.89 11.33
N ASN A 112 -18.81 -12.01 12.11
CA ASN A 112 -18.17 -10.88 12.77
C ASN A 112 -17.06 -11.36 13.73
N GLU A 113 -15.89 -11.57 13.16
CA GLU A 113 -14.65 -11.85 13.87
C GLU A 113 -13.93 -10.53 14.15
N ALA A 114 -13.27 -10.44 15.30
CA ALA A 114 -12.47 -9.27 15.62
C ALA A 114 -11.40 -9.03 14.54
N ASN A 115 -11.28 -7.78 14.08
CA ASN A 115 -10.37 -7.36 13.00
C ASN A 115 -10.67 -7.95 11.61
N VAL A 116 -11.93 -8.35 11.34
CA VAL A 116 -12.38 -8.71 9.99
C VAL A 116 -13.53 -7.81 9.57
N VAL A 117 -13.46 -7.30 8.34
CA VAL A 117 -14.49 -6.45 7.73
C VAL A 117 -14.77 -6.95 6.32
N THR A 118 -16.04 -6.88 5.90
CA THR A 118 -16.43 -7.26 4.54
C THR A 118 -16.87 -6.05 3.74
N CYS A 119 -16.48 -6.00 2.46
CA CYS A 119 -16.81 -4.93 1.53
C CYS A 119 -17.21 -5.52 0.16
N GLY A 120 -18.10 -4.84 -0.57
CA GLY A 120 -18.58 -5.32 -1.88
C GLY A 120 -17.63 -5.04 -3.05
N SER A 121 -16.71 -4.08 -2.88
CA SER A 121 -15.77 -3.62 -3.92
C SER A 121 -14.52 -2.98 -3.33
N ILE A 122 -13.48 -2.79 -4.15
CA ILE A 122 -12.27 -2.05 -3.77
C ILE A 122 -12.62 -0.61 -3.37
N SER A 123 -13.42 0.09 -4.17
CA SER A 123 -13.84 1.47 -3.88
C SER A 123 -14.53 1.58 -2.52
N SER A 124 -15.51 0.71 -2.24
CA SER A 124 -16.22 0.70 -0.95
C SER A 124 -15.28 0.45 0.24
N ALA A 125 -14.26 -0.41 0.08
CA ALA A 125 -13.25 -0.65 1.11
C ALA A 125 -12.35 0.57 1.34
N LEU A 126 -11.87 1.22 0.27
CA LEU A 126 -11.00 2.40 0.40
C LEU A 126 -11.74 3.61 0.98
N GLU A 127 -13.03 3.77 0.67
CA GLU A 127 -13.91 4.76 1.28
C GLU A 127 -14.17 4.47 2.76
N LEU A 128 -14.43 3.21 3.12
CA LEU A 128 -14.62 2.81 4.51
C LEU A 128 -13.38 3.10 5.34
N LEU A 129 -12.20 2.75 4.82
CA LEU A 129 -10.91 2.97 5.48
C LEU A 129 -10.52 4.46 5.58
N ALA A 130 -11.17 5.33 4.79
CA ALA A 130 -11.00 6.78 4.87
C ALA A 130 -11.90 7.45 5.93
N LYS A 131 -12.86 6.72 6.51
CA LYS A 131 -13.83 7.24 7.47
C LYS A 131 -13.50 6.78 8.89
N ALA A 132 -14.07 7.47 9.88
CA ALA A 132 -13.95 7.07 11.28
C ALA A 132 -14.64 5.70 11.51
N PRO A 133 -14.09 4.83 12.38
CA PRO A 133 -12.88 5.04 13.17
C PRO A 133 -11.56 4.73 12.42
N TYR A 134 -11.64 4.10 11.24
CA TYR A 134 -10.48 3.55 10.54
C TYR A 134 -9.44 4.59 10.11
N CYS A 135 -9.85 5.80 9.74
CA CYS A 135 -8.91 6.87 9.39
C CYS A 135 -7.95 7.25 10.54
N PHE A 136 -8.33 6.96 11.80
CA PHE A 136 -7.50 7.20 12.97
C PHE A 136 -6.68 5.96 13.38
N SER A 137 -7.18 4.75 13.12
CA SER A 137 -6.54 3.50 13.57
C SER A 137 -5.73 2.77 12.49
N ILE A 138 -5.94 3.10 11.21
CA ILE A 138 -5.27 2.46 10.07
C ILE A 138 -4.14 3.34 9.54
N ASP A 139 -2.93 2.79 9.54
CA ASP A 139 -1.74 3.46 9.03
C ASP A 139 -1.61 3.33 7.51
N LYS A 140 -1.50 2.10 6.99
CA LYS A 140 -1.41 1.80 5.54
C LYS A 140 -2.41 0.75 5.10
N VAL A 141 -2.72 0.73 3.81
CA VAL A 141 -3.61 -0.26 3.16
C VAL A 141 -2.81 -1.06 2.16
N PHE A 142 -2.87 -2.39 2.27
CA PHE A 142 -2.19 -3.32 1.36
C PHE A 142 -3.20 -4.18 0.63
N VAL A 143 -3.16 -4.20 -0.71
CA VAL A 143 -3.88 -5.17 -1.53
C VAL A 143 -3.01 -6.40 -1.73
N ILE A 144 -3.51 -7.57 -1.35
CA ILE A 144 -2.70 -8.80 -1.28
C ILE A 144 -3.19 -9.93 -2.20
N GLY A 145 -4.15 -9.65 -3.09
CA GLY A 145 -4.74 -10.65 -3.99
C GLY A 145 -6.27 -10.80 -3.87
N GLY A 146 -6.92 -11.69 -4.61
CA GLY A 146 -6.37 -12.60 -5.61
C GLY A 146 -6.36 -11.97 -7.01
N GLY A 147 -6.18 -12.80 -8.04
CA GLY A 147 -5.94 -12.34 -9.41
C GLY A 147 -7.00 -11.36 -9.97
N GLN A 148 -8.28 -11.50 -9.59
CA GLN A 148 -9.32 -10.53 -9.98
C GLN A 148 -9.11 -9.15 -9.35
N ILE A 149 -8.78 -9.11 -8.05
CA ILE A 149 -8.54 -7.86 -7.32
C ILE A 149 -7.27 -7.21 -7.87
N LEU A 150 -6.20 -7.98 -8.06
CA LEU A 150 -4.94 -7.48 -8.61
C LEU A 150 -5.07 -6.97 -10.04
N ARG A 151 -5.96 -7.54 -10.86
CA ARG A 151 -6.27 -6.99 -12.20
C ARG A 151 -6.78 -5.55 -12.15
N GLU A 152 -7.56 -5.20 -11.13
CA GLU A 152 -8.12 -3.86 -10.95
C GLU A 152 -7.14 -2.92 -10.23
N THR A 153 -6.26 -3.45 -9.36
CA THR A 153 -5.45 -2.62 -8.47
C THR A 153 -3.99 -2.48 -8.85
N LEU A 154 -3.39 -3.44 -9.56
CA LEU A 154 -1.92 -3.48 -9.75
C LEU A 154 -1.40 -2.21 -10.41
N ASN A 155 -2.06 -1.76 -11.48
CA ASN A 155 -1.74 -0.54 -12.20
C ASN A 155 -2.80 0.56 -11.95
N GLY A 156 -3.45 0.53 -10.77
CA GLY A 156 -4.50 1.49 -10.44
C GLY A 156 -3.92 2.86 -10.04
N PRO A 157 -4.65 3.97 -10.29
CA PRO A 157 -4.16 5.33 -10.00
C PRO A 157 -3.95 5.63 -8.50
N ARG A 158 -4.50 4.78 -7.63
CA ARG A 158 -4.36 4.87 -6.17
C ARG A 158 -3.31 3.93 -5.59
N CYS A 159 -2.61 3.18 -6.46
CA CYS A 159 -1.55 2.27 -6.06
C CYS A 159 -0.23 3.06 -5.93
N ASP A 160 0.20 3.33 -4.70
CA ASP A 160 1.42 4.12 -4.44
C ASP A 160 2.70 3.30 -4.68
N ALA A 161 2.66 1.99 -4.40
CA ALA A 161 3.79 1.08 -4.56
C ALA A 161 3.36 -0.36 -4.82
N ILE A 162 4.24 -1.10 -5.50
CA ILE A 162 4.10 -2.54 -5.76
C ILE A 162 5.32 -3.24 -5.17
N HIS A 163 5.11 -4.06 -4.15
CA HIS A 163 6.10 -4.93 -3.56
C HIS A 163 5.94 -6.33 -4.15
N VAL A 164 6.90 -6.71 -5.00
CA VAL A 164 6.87 -7.99 -5.70
C VAL A 164 8.02 -8.89 -5.24
N THR A 165 7.67 -10.10 -4.84
CA THR A 165 8.61 -11.22 -4.80
C THR A 165 8.65 -11.85 -6.19
N ARG A 166 9.70 -11.54 -6.95
CA ARG A 166 9.88 -12.04 -8.31
C ARG A 166 10.41 -13.46 -8.27
N ILE A 167 9.61 -14.43 -8.71
CA ILE A 167 10.00 -15.83 -8.84
C ILE A 167 10.67 -16.02 -10.20
N GLU A 168 11.97 -16.32 -10.19
CA GLU A 168 12.79 -16.49 -11.39
C GLU A 168 12.78 -17.93 -11.91
N THR A 169 12.48 -18.89 -11.04
CA THR A 169 12.27 -20.30 -11.42
C THR A 169 10.96 -20.46 -12.18
N SER A 170 10.98 -21.28 -13.24
CA SER A 170 9.76 -21.66 -13.97
C SER A 170 8.85 -22.51 -13.09
N VAL A 171 7.62 -22.04 -12.87
CA VAL A 171 6.60 -22.71 -12.06
C VAL A 171 5.27 -22.65 -12.79
N GLU A 172 4.59 -23.77 -12.91
CA GLU A 172 3.28 -23.84 -13.55
C GLU A 172 2.24 -23.06 -12.75
N CYS A 173 1.50 -22.18 -13.44
CA CYS A 173 0.45 -21.36 -12.86
C CYS A 173 -0.83 -21.45 -13.71
N ASP A 174 -2.00 -21.31 -13.08
CA ASP A 174 -3.30 -21.14 -13.74
C ASP A 174 -3.91 -19.75 -13.50
N THR A 175 -3.37 -19.02 -12.54
CA THR A 175 -3.86 -17.71 -12.12
C THR A 175 -2.79 -16.68 -12.42
N PHE A 176 -3.11 -15.76 -13.32
CA PHE A 176 -2.20 -14.71 -13.79
C PHE A 176 -2.77 -13.32 -13.51
N ILE A 177 -1.87 -12.34 -13.38
CA ILE A 177 -2.18 -10.92 -13.24
C ILE A 177 -1.56 -10.12 -14.41
N PRO A 178 -1.96 -8.86 -14.65
CA PRO A 178 -1.35 -8.04 -15.70
C PRO A 178 0.13 -7.79 -15.41
N SER A 179 0.90 -7.43 -16.43
CA SER A 179 2.24 -6.88 -16.25
C SER A 179 2.20 -5.54 -15.51
N ILE A 180 3.25 -5.24 -14.76
CA ILE A 180 3.44 -3.92 -14.14
C ILE A 180 3.64 -2.90 -15.26
N ASP A 181 2.91 -1.79 -15.21
CA ASP A 181 3.07 -0.69 -16.16
C ASP A 181 4.28 0.18 -15.79
N PHE A 182 5.39 -0.01 -16.50
CA PHE A 182 6.63 0.75 -16.24
C PHE A 182 6.59 2.21 -16.69
N SER A 183 5.53 2.65 -17.38
CA SER A 183 5.29 4.08 -17.59
C SER A 183 4.75 4.76 -16.32
N MET A 184 4.03 4.00 -15.49
CA MET A 184 3.48 4.45 -14.22
C MET A 184 4.40 4.13 -13.03
N PHE A 185 5.21 3.08 -13.11
CA PHE A 185 5.97 2.56 -11.98
C PHE A 185 7.47 2.44 -12.27
N GLN A 186 8.30 2.96 -11.37
CA GLN A 186 9.76 2.84 -11.44
C GLN A 186 10.31 1.98 -10.31
N PRO A 187 11.37 1.18 -10.56
CA PRO A 187 12.01 0.38 -9.52
C PRO A 187 12.69 1.29 -8.49
N TRP A 188 12.36 1.09 -7.22
CA TRP A 188 12.93 1.82 -6.08
C TRP A 188 13.89 0.98 -5.23
N TYR A 189 13.64 -0.33 -5.14
CA TYR A 189 14.47 -1.26 -4.39
C TYR A 189 14.49 -2.61 -5.11
N SER A 190 15.65 -3.26 -5.12
CA SER A 190 15.81 -4.67 -5.51
C SER A 190 16.79 -5.34 -4.56
N SER A 191 16.43 -6.52 -4.05
CA SER A 191 17.39 -7.40 -3.38
C SER A 191 18.29 -8.10 -4.39
N PRO A 192 19.43 -8.66 -3.96
CA PRO A 192 20.11 -9.71 -4.70
C PRO A 192 19.20 -10.93 -4.93
N LEU A 193 19.61 -11.79 -5.85
CA LEU A 193 18.97 -13.08 -6.08
C LEU A 193 19.15 -13.98 -4.86
N LEU A 194 18.05 -14.56 -4.39
CA LEU A 194 17.98 -15.49 -3.28
C LEU A 194 17.58 -16.87 -3.80
N VAL A 195 17.99 -17.92 -3.08
CA VAL A 195 17.62 -19.30 -3.37
C VAL A 195 17.08 -19.95 -2.11
N GLU A 196 15.85 -20.45 -2.16
CA GLU A 196 15.22 -21.20 -1.05
C GLU A 196 14.43 -22.36 -1.66
N ASN A 197 14.63 -23.58 -1.15
CA ASN A 197 13.95 -24.79 -1.64
C ASN A 197 14.07 -25.00 -3.17
N GLY A 198 15.21 -24.67 -3.77
CA GLY A 198 15.45 -24.80 -5.22
C GLY A 198 14.78 -23.71 -6.07
N ILE A 199 14.13 -22.72 -5.44
CA ILE A 199 13.46 -21.63 -6.12
C ILE A 199 14.32 -20.38 -6.01
N GLN A 200 14.60 -19.77 -7.17
CA GLN A 200 15.32 -18.51 -7.28
C GLN A 200 14.30 -17.37 -7.25
N TYR A 201 14.54 -16.36 -6.42
CA TYR A 201 13.65 -15.20 -6.31
C TYR A 201 14.37 -13.94 -5.83
N SER A 202 13.75 -12.78 -6.02
CA SER A 202 14.21 -11.50 -5.48
C SER A 202 13.05 -10.66 -4.97
N PHE A 203 13.30 -9.78 -4.01
CA PHE A 203 12.34 -8.79 -3.55
C PHE A 203 12.56 -7.48 -4.31
N VAL A 204 11.54 -6.99 -4.99
CA VAL A 204 11.58 -5.73 -5.73
C VAL A 204 10.42 -4.84 -5.27
N THR A 205 10.69 -3.55 -5.12
CA THR A 205 9.65 -2.55 -4.89
C THR A 205 9.65 -1.55 -6.03
N TYR A 206 8.49 -1.36 -6.64
CA TYR A 206 8.23 -0.29 -7.58
C TYR A 206 7.40 0.80 -6.91
N VAL A 207 7.66 2.06 -7.27
CA VAL A 207 6.91 3.23 -6.78
C VAL A 207 6.22 3.91 -7.94
N HIS A 208 5.01 4.40 -7.70
CA HIS A 208 4.26 5.13 -8.71
C HIS A 208 4.94 6.48 -8.98
N VAL A 209 5.19 6.78 -10.25
CA VAL A 209 5.67 8.06 -10.72
C VAL A 209 4.45 8.97 -10.82
N ARG A 210 4.37 9.99 -9.98
CA ARG A 210 3.37 11.06 -10.17
C ARG A 210 4.05 12.15 -10.96
N SER A 211 3.53 12.48 -12.15
CA SER A 211 3.93 13.72 -12.80
C SER A 211 3.46 14.89 -11.94
N SER A 212 4.30 15.91 -11.80
CA SER A 212 4.05 17.13 -11.02
C SER A 212 2.81 17.94 -11.47
N GLU A 213 2.12 17.49 -12.53
CA GLU A 213 0.92 18.13 -13.06
C GLU A 213 -0.35 17.80 -12.26
N ASP A 214 -0.38 16.71 -11.49
CA ASP A 214 -1.55 16.30 -10.68
C ASP A 214 -1.57 16.92 -9.27
N GLY A 215 -0.68 17.90 -9.00
CA GLY A 215 -0.51 18.58 -7.72
C GLY A 215 -0.91 20.07 -7.70
N THR A 216 -1.38 20.64 -8.81
CA THR A 216 -1.64 22.09 -8.88
C THR A 216 -3.12 22.44 -8.65
N ILE A 217 -3.59 22.26 -7.42
CA ILE A 217 -4.58 23.19 -6.83
C ILE A 217 -3.96 23.80 -5.56
N ALA A 218 -2.76 24.35 -5.73
CA ALA A 218 -2.19 25.33 -4.82
C ALA A 218 -2.26 26.69 -5.51
N ARG A 219 -3.17 27.52 -5.00
CA ARG A 219 -3.41 28.94 -5.27
C ARG A 219 -2.22 29.67 -5.90
N LYS A 220 -2.31 30.00 -7.19
CA LYS A 220 -1.58 31.14 -7.76
C LYS A 220 -2.44 32.39 -7.56
N THR A 221 -1.99 33.29 -6.70
CA THR A 221 -2.27 34.72 -6.82
C THR A 221 -1.07 35.35 -7.53
N ASP A 222 -1.35 35.91 -8.70
CA ASP A 222 -0.69 36.94 -9.49
C ASP A 222 0.81 37.25 -9.29
N GLY A 223 1.57 37.22 -10.40
CA GLY A 223 2.78 38.05 -10.50
C GLY A 223 3.88 37.61 -11.47
N LYS A 224 3.67 37.84 -12.77
CA LYS A 224 4.69 38.19 -13.79
C LYS A 224 5.63 37.11 -14.38
N CYS A 225 5.78 37.22 -15.71
CA CYS A 225 6.49 36.38 -16.68
C CYS A 225 7.98 36.73 -16.77
N ASN A 226 8.87 35.73 -16.91
CA ASN A 226 9.77 35.56 -18.07
C ASN A 226 10.82 34.45 -17.88
N ASP A 227 11.14 33.86 -19.03
CA ASP A 227 12.36 33.16 -19.46
C ASP A 227 12.57 31.67 -19.15
N VAL A 228 12.29 30.89 -20.21
CA VAL A 228 12.71 29.52 -20.48
C VAL A 228 14.24 29.41 -20.49
N LYS A 229 14.78 28.57 -19.61
CA LYS A 229 15.97 27.77 -19.90
C LYS A 229 15.76 26.33 -19.44
N SER A 230 15.72 25.44 -20.42
CA SER A 230 15.80 23.99 -20.25
C SER A 230 17.14 23.60 -19.64
N ASN A 231 17.14 22.77 -18.58
CA ASN A 231 18.18 21.77 -18.39
C ASN A 231 17.81 20.66 -17.38
N SER A 232 17.90 19.43 -17.89
CA SER A 232 18.39 18.19 -17.28
C SER A 232 17.81 17.65 -15.95
N ASN A 233 17.05 16.56 -16.07
CA ASN A 233 17.06 15.35 -15.23
C ASN A 233 17.26 15.50 -13.72
N GLY A 234 16.36 16.22 -13.06
CA GLY A 234 16.07 16.03 -11.64
C GLY A 234 14.62 15.58 -11.50
N PHE A 235 14.37 14.27 -11.46
CA PHE A 235 13.11 13.81 -10.89
C PHE A 235 13.17 14.19 -9.42
N ASP A 236 12.33 15.12 -9.01
CA ASP A 236 12.19 15.45 -7.59
C ASP A 236 11.76 14.19 -6.87
N VAL A 237 12.71 13.57 -6.16
CA VAL A 237 12.53 12.48 -5.20
C VAL A 237 11.80 13.09 -3.99
N GLU A 238 10.58 13.58 -4.20
CA GLU A 238 9.73 14.10 -3.15
C GLU A 238 9.23 12.91 -2.32
N ASN A 239 10.04 12.58 -1.32
CA ASN A 239 9.69 11.99 -0.05
C ASN A 239 8.72 10.79 -0.13
N PHE A 240 9.24 9.62 -0.55
CA PHE A 240 8.58 8.31 -0.50
C PHE A 240 8.20 7.81 0.92
N SER A 241 7.98 8.71 1.87
CA SER A 241 7.61 8.48 3.28
C SER A 241 6.43 7.52 3.48
N PHE A 242 5.62 7.30 2.45
CA PHE A 242 4.55 6.31 2.44
C PHE A 242 5.07 4.85 2.40
N LEU A 243 6.31 4.62 1.95
CA LEU A 243 6.90 3.29 1.90
C LEU A 243 7.12 2.71 3.31
N PRO A 244 6.97 1.39 3.50
CA PRO A 244 7.30 0.74 4.76
C PRO A 244 8.77 0.99 5.13
N LYS A 245 9.04 1.30 6.42
CA LYS A 245 10.39 1.62 6.92
C LYS A 245 11.44 0.58 6.52
N MET A 246 11.07 -0.70 6.56
CA MET A 246 11.96 -1.81 6.18
C MET A 246 12.45 -1.75 4.72
N ILE A 247 11.70 -1.11 3.81
CA ILE A 247 12.12 -0.96 2.41
C ILE A 247 13.26 0.04 2.30
N PHE A 248 13.24 1.13 3.08
CA PHE A 248 14.36 2.06 3.17
C PHE A 248 15.59 1.38 3.77
N GLU A 249 15.43 0.69 4.90
CA GLU A 249 16.53 -0.02 5.58
C GLU A 249 17.18 -1.07 4.67
N LYS A 250 16.37 -1.81 3.89
CA LYS A 250 16.88 -2.75 2.90
C LYS A 250 17.55 -2.06 1.72
N ARG A 251 16.99 -0.96 1.19
CA ARG A 251 17.61 -0.18 0.12
C ARG A 251 18.98 0.32 0.54
N ASP A 252 19.10 0.95 1.71
CA ASP A 252 20.38 1.47 2.18
C ASP A 252 21.44 0.37 2.35
N LYS A 253 21.02 -0.84 2.72
CA LYS A 253 21.90 -2.00 2.84
C LYS A 253 22.40 -2.53 1.49
N TYR A 254 21.54 -2.60 0.47
CA TYR A 254 21.85 -3.28 -0.80
C TYR A 254 22.15 -2.33 -1.97
N MET A 255 21.77 -1.07 -1.84
CA MET A 255 22.05 0.03 -2.76
C MET A 255 22.49 1.27 -1.97
N PRO A 256 23.59 1.20 -1.18
CA PRO A 256 24.14 2.39 -0.55
C PRO A 256 24.47 3.38 -1.66
N HIS A 257 23.92 4.59 -1.58
CA HIS A 257 24.13 5.64 -2.57
C HIS A 257 25.60 5.68 -2.98
N SER A 258 25.87 5.56 -4.28
CA SER A 258 27.14 6.00 -4.85
C SER A 258 27.33 7.44 -4.41
N ARG A 259 28.13 7.66 -3.36
CA ARG A 259 28.57 9.00 -2.99
C ARG A 259 29.18 9.59 -4.27
N SER A 260 28.59 10.69 -4.74
CA SER A 260 29.08 11.44 -5.89
C SER A 260 30.60 11.55 -5.81
N ILE A 261 31.28 10.97 -6.79
CA ILE A 261 32.67 11.30 -7.06
C ILE A 261 32.62 12.68 -7.72
N LYS A 262 32.99 13.68 -6.93
CA LYS A 262 33.41 15.06 -7.24
C LYS A 262 32.54 15.88 -8.18
#